data_AF-A0A7W3RIL3-F1
#
_entry.id   AF-A0A7W3RIL3-F1
#
_cell.length_a   1.000
_cell.length_b   1.000
_cell.length_c   1.000
_cell.angle_alpha   90.00
_cell.angle_beta   90.00
_cell.angle_gamma   90.00
#
_symmetry.space_group_name_H-M   'P 1'
#
loop_
_entity.id
_entity.type
_entity.pdbx_description
1 polymer ?
#
loop_
_entity_poly.entity_id
_entity_poly.type
_entity_poly.pdbx_seq_one_letter_code
_entity_poly.pdbx_strand_id
1 'polypeptide(L)' 'MSKKTSEYVIFLLWFIFLFTLWALVTLLEGTNGQWWSILRLNPEVPEPFALEFSYLKIIIAAILSFMLAYFIVLLLRKK' A
#
# COMPACT_ATOMS: atom_id res chain seq x y z
N MET A 1 -22.75 14.10 10.63
CA MET A 1 -21.28 14.22 10.52
C MET A 1 -20.95 15.47 9.73
N SER A 2 -19.91 16.24 10.05
CA SER A 2 -19.56 17.41 9.24
C SER A 2 -19.02 16.98 7.87
N LYS A 3 -19.20 17.81 6.82
CA LYS A 3 -18.65 17.55 5.47
C LYS A 3 -17.14 17.27 5.50
N LYS A 4 -16.40 18.01 6.34
CA LYS A 4 -14.96 17.79 6.52
C LYS A 4 -14.68 16.41 7.12
N THR A 5 -15.44 16.02 8.14
CA THR A 5 -15.29 14.72 8.80
C THR A 5 -15.59 13.57 7.83
N SER A 6 -16.63 13.69 7.00
CA SER A 6 -16.92 12.65 6.00
C SER A 6 -15.83 12.53 4.94
N GLU A 7 -15.26 13.65 4.48
CA GLU A 7 -14.13 13.64 3.53
C GLU A 7 -12.90 12.94 4.11
N TYR A 8 -12.59 13.19 5.40
CA TYR A 8 -11.50 12.49 6.09
C TYR A 8 -11.76 10.99 6.24
N VAL A 9 -12.99 10.58 6.55
CA VAL A 9 -13.35 9.16 6.64
C VAL A 9 -13.22 8.49 5.26
N ILE A 10 -13.74 9.12 4.21
CA ILE A 10 -13.62 8.60 2.84
C ILE A 10 -12.14 8.49 2.44
N PHE A 11 -11.34 9.51 2.74
CA PHE A 11 -9.89 9.49 2.51
C PHE A 11 -9.24 8.29 3.21
N LEU A 12 -9.51 8.11 4.49
CA LEU A 12 -8.89 7.05 5.30
C LEU A 12 -9.32 5.65 4.82
N LEU A 13 -10.60 5.47 4.45
CA LEU A 13 -11.09 4.22 3.88
C LEU A 13 -10.39 3.89 2.56
N TRP A 14 -10.22 4.86 1.67
CA TRP A 14 -9.50 4.66 0.41
C TRP A 14 -8.02 4.34 0.63
N PHE A 15 -7.37 5.05 1.55
CA PHE A 15 -5.98 4.81 1.89
C PHE A 15 -5.77 3.37 2.40
N ILE A 16 -6.57 2.95 3.37
CA ILE A 16 -6.50 1.59 3.93
C ILE A 16 -6.78 0.56 2.84
N PHE A 17 -7.84 0.75 2.06
CA PHE A 17 -8.21 -0.15 0.98
C PHE A 17 -7.07 -0.33 -0.04
N LEU A 18 -6.48 0.77 -0.52
CA LEU A 18 -5.39 0.73 -1.50
C LEU A 18 -4.13 0.08 -0.95
N PHE A 19 -3.75 0.43 0.28
CA PHE A 19 -2.57 -0.14 0.91
C PHE A 19 -2.73 -1.64 1.19
N THR A 20 -3.90 -2.05 1.69
CA THR A 20 -4.22 -3.46 1.90
C THR A 20 -4.25 -4.23 0.58
N LEU A 21 -4.81 -3.65 -0.49
CA LEU A 21 -4.82 -4.27 -1.80
C LEU A 21 -3.39 -4.50 -2.32
N TRP A 22 -2.50 -3.51 -2.19
CA TRP A 22 -1.09 -3.66 -2.55
C TRP A 22 -0.42 -4.77 -1.73
N ALA A 23 -0.64 -4.80 -0.42
CA ALA A 23 -0.10 -5.82 0.46
C ALA A 23 -0.58 -7.23 0.06
N LEU A 24 -1.87 -7.39 -0.28
CA LEU A 24 -2.41 -8.66 -0.77
C LEU A 24 -1.75 -9.09 -2.08
N VAL A 25 -1.66 -8.20 -3.07
CA VAL A 25 -0.98 -8.49 -4.36
C VAL A 25 0.49 -8.89 -4.13
N THR A 26 1.15 -8.24 -3.17
CA THR A 26 2.51 -8.62 -2.77
C THR A 26 2.57 -10.02 -2.18
N LEU A 27 1.66 -10.39 -1.27
CA LEU A 27 1.67 -11.71 -0.65
C LEU A 27 1.34 -12.83 -1.64
N LEU A 28 0.53 -12.54 -2.66
CA LEU A 28 0.10 -13.53 -3.66
C LEU A 28 1.14 -13.73 -4.76
N GLU A 29 1.74 -12.64 -5.27
CA GLU A 29 2.58 -12.70 -6.47
C GLU A 29 3.97 -12.09 -6.28
N GLY A 30 4.23 -11.44 -5.14
CA GLY A 30 5.44 -10.65 -4.88
C GLY A 30 6.59 -11.40 -4.21
N THR A 31 6.58 -12.73 -4.17
CA THR A 31 7.58 -13.53 -3.43
C THR A 31 8.91 -13.71 -4.17
N ASN A 32 8.97 -13.44 -5.46
CA ASN A 32 10.10 -13.81 -6.34
C ASN A 32 11.02 -12.62 -6.65
N GLY A 33 11.11 -11.65 -5.71
CA GLY A 33 12.00 -10.50 -5.85
C GLY A 33 11.49 -9.38 -6.76
N GLN A 34 10.18 -9.30 -6.99
CA GLN A 34 9.58 -8.22 -7.79
C GLN A 34 9.90 -6.84 -7.21
N TRP A 35 10.21 -5.89 -8.09
CA TRP A 35 10.61 -4.54 -7.69
C TRP A 35 9.51 -3.80 -6.92
N TRP A 36 8.24 -4.04 -7.27
CA TRP A 36 7.05 -3.43 -6.66
C TRP A 36 6.57 -4.12 -5.39
N SER A 37 7.04 -5.35 -5.13
CA SER A 37 6.64 -6.14 -3.96
C SER A 37 7.23 -5.53 -2.69
N ILE A 38 6.42 -5.38 -1.64
CA ILE A 38 6.92 -5.02 -0.29
C ILE A 38 7.82 -6.11 0.32
N LEU A 39 7.89 -7.29 -0.28
CA LEU A 39 8.81 -8.35 0.10
C LEU A 39 10.16 -8.20 -0.63
N ARG A 40 11.19 -8.73 -0.01
CA ARG A 40 12.54 -8.84 -0.55
C ARG A 40 13.05 -10.25 -0.29
N LEU A 41 13.75 -10.79 -1.28
CA LEU A 41 14.54 -11.99 -1.11
C LEU A 41 15.91 -11.64 -0.54
N ASN A 42 16.27 -12.29 0.55
CA ASN A 42 17.59 -12.29 1.13
C ASN A 42 18.34 -13.53 0.62
N PRO A 43 19.29 -13.38 -0.31
CA PRO A 43 20.01 -14.52 -0.89
C PRO A 43 20.98 -15.18 0.09
N GLU A 44 21.28 -14.53 1.22
CA GLU A 44 22.17 -15.06 2.25
C GLU A 44 21.47 -16.05 3.19
N VAL A 45 20.13 -16.11 3.13
CA VAL A 45 19.30 -16.97 3.99
C VAL A 45 18.63 -18.04 3.12
N PRO A 46 18.68 -19.33 3.50
CA PRO A 46 18.01 -20.38 2.77
C PRO A 46 16.47 -20.28 2.87
N GLU A 47 15.78 -20.72 1.82
CA GLU A 47 14.33 -20.89 1.84
C GLU A 47 13.91 -21.86 2.98
N PRO A 48 12.79 -21.63 3.66
CA PRO A 48 11.73 -20.63 3.38
C PRO A 48 11.94 -19.27 4.07
N PHE A 49 13.04 -19.08 4.80
CA PHE A 49 13.30 -17.86 5.59
C PHE A 49 13.94 -16.73 4.78
N ALA A 50 14.23 -16.98 3.49
CA ALA A 50 14.77 -16.00 2.56
C ALA A 50 13.84 -14.80 2.30
N LEU A 51 12.56 -14.89 2.68
CA LEU A 51 11.57 -13.86 2.38
C LEU A 51 11.42 -12.88 3.55
N GLU A 52 11.78 -11.63 3.32
CA GLU A 52 11.76 -10.56 4.33
C GLU A 52 10.91 -9.37 3.87
N PHE A 53 10.45 -8.57 4.83
CA PHE A 53 9.79 -7.29 4.53
C PHE A 53 10.81 -6.20 4.24
N SER A 54 10.64 -5.50 3.12
CA SER A 54 11.42 -4.29 2.84
C SER A 54 10.71 -3.06 3.39
N TYR A 55 11.17 -2.55 4.54
CA TYR A 55 10.62 -1.34 5.16
C TYR A 55 10.56 -0.14 4.21
N LEU A 56 11.59 0.04 3.39
CA LEU A 56 11.62 1.12 2.40
C LEU A 56 10.48 0.96 1.37
N LYS A 57 10.25 -0.24 0.86
CA LYS A 57 9.16 -0.50 -0.09
C LYS A 57 7.78 -0.39 0.56
N ILE A 58 7.65 -0.78 1.83
CA ILE A 58 6.43 -0.55 2.62
C ILE A 58 6.11 0.94 2.71
N ILE A 59 7.10 1.77 3.04
CA ILE A 59 6.95 3.23 3.10
C ILE A 59 6.54 3.80 1.74
N ILE A 60 7.17 3.35 0.66
CA ILE A 60 6.81 3.78 -0.71
C ILE A 60 5.36 3.40 -1.03
N ALA A 61 4.94 2.16 -0.77
CA ALA A 61 3.57 1.70 -1.01
C ALA A 61 2.55 2.51 -0.19
N ALA A 62 2.88 2.86 1.06
CA ALA A 62 2.05 3.71 1.90
C ALA A 62 1.93 5.13 1.33
N ILE A 63 3.04 5.76 0.93
CA ILE A 63 3.03 7.11 0.34
C ILE A 63 2.20 7.13 -0.95
N LEU A 64 2.38 6.14 -1.84
CA LEU A 64 1.62 6.05 -3.08
C LEU A 64 0.12 5.86 -2.82
N SER A 65 -0.24 4.99 -1.88
CA SER A 65 -1.63 4.77 -1.46
C SER A 65 -2.24 6.06 -0.88
N PHE A 66 -1.47 6.81 -0.09
CA PHE A 66 -1.90 8.09 0.47
C PHE A 66 -2.17 9.12 -0.63
N MET A 67 -1.24 9.27 -1.58
CA MET A 67 -1.39 10.20 -2.70
C MET A 67 -2.63 9.86 -3.55
N LEU A 68 -2.82 8.57 -3.88
CA LEU A 68 -3.99 8.11 -4.63
C LEU A 68 -5.29 8.36 -3.88
N ALA A 69 -5.36 8.03 -2.58
CA ALA A 69 -6.54 8.31 -1.76
C ALA A 69 -6.86 9.81 -1.72
N TYR A 70 -5.83 10.67 -1.64
CA TYR A 70 -6.02 12.12 -1.68
C TYR A 70 -6.60 12.56 -3.03
N PHE A 71 -6.07 12.07 -4.14
CA PHE A 71 -6.60 12.36 -5.48
C PHE A 71 -8.06 11.90 -5.63
N ILE A 72 -8.43 10.72 -5.12
CA ILE A 72 -9.81 10.23 -5.16
C ILE A 72 -10.74 11.18 -4.41
N VAL A 73 -10.39 11.61 -3.20
CA VAL A 73 -11.22 12.56 -2.44
C VAL A 73 -11.29 13.92 -3.12
N LEU A 74 -10.19 14.39 -3.72
CA LEU A 74 -10.18 15.63 -4.49
C LEU A 74 -11.14 15.57 -5.69
N LEU A 75 -11.15 14.44 -6.41
CA LEU A 75 -12.07 14.20 -7.53
C LEU A 75 -13.52 14.14 -7.08
N LEU A 76 -13.80 13.47 -5.95
CA LEU A 76 -15.13 13.38 -5.37
C LEU A 76 -15.66 14.74 -4.87
N ARG A 77 -14.78 15.63 -4.40
CA ARG A 77 -15.16 17.00 -3.99
C ARG A 77 -15.55 17.88 -5.17
N LYS A 78 -14.98 17.64 -6.36
CA LYS A 78 -15.26 18.42 -7.59
C LYS A 78 -16.56 18.00 -8.28
N LYS A 79 -17.13 16.85 -7.94
CA LYS A 79 -18.47 16.42 -8.35
C LYS A 79 -19.52 17.00 -7.42
#